data_AF-A0A3D2V8P1-F1
#
_entry.id   AF-A0A3D2V8P1-F1
#
_cell.length_a   1.000
_cell.length_b   1.000
_cell.length_c   1.000
_cell.angle_alpha   90.00
_cell.angle_beta   90.00
_cell.angle_gamma   90.00
#
_symmetry.space_group_name_H-M   'P 1'
#
loop_
_entity.id
_entity.type
_entity.pdbx_description
1 polymer ?
#
loop_
_entity_poly.entity_id
_entity_poly.type
_entity_poly.pdbx_seq_one_letter_code
_entity_poly.pdbx_strand_id
1 'polypeptide(L)'
;AEHTRRGVYIMVRRNFRFPMFEVFDAPITSVSCPQRDVTTVAPQALWTLNSPSVYRQAKHLANRLVQASPNDPNVWVKTLWKITLARTITDQERAEAIDLLNALESDAAENLEQTKANIGQLETELATLTPQRAAGLIHLCLTVYNLNEFSFVD
;
A
#
# COMPACT_ATOMS: atom_id res chain seq x y z
N ALA A 1 4.72 -20.91 -6.62
CA ALA A 1 3.29 -20.93 -7.01
C ALA A 1 2.35 -20.60 -5.86
N GLU A 2 2.52 -21.18 -4.66
CA GLU A 2 1.58 -20.94 -3.54
C GLU A 2 1.87 -19.68 -2.70
N HIS A 3 3.10 -19.15 -2.75
CA HIS A 3 3.53 -17.99 -1.94
C HIS A 3 2.86 -16.65 -2.28
N THR A 4 2.08 -16.56 -3.36
CA THR A 4 1.33 -15.34 -3.76
C THR A 4 -0.15 -15.38 -3.36
N ARG A 5 -0.60 -16.45 -2.70
CA ARG A 5 -1.99 -16.58 -2.24
C ARG A 5 -2.13 -15.98 -0.85
N ARG A 6 -3.33 -15.48 -0.54
CA ARG A 6 -3.67 -15.07 0.83
C ARG A 6 -3.59 -16.28 1.75
N GLY A 7 -2.64 -16.26 2.68
CA GLY A 7 -2.54 -17.28 3.73
C GLY A 7 -3.59 -17.02 4.82
N VAL A 8 -4.36 -18.05 5.18
CA VAL A 8 -5.22 -18.04 6.38
C VAL A 8 -4.48 -18.65 7.56
N TYR A 9 -3.69 -19.68 7.29
CA TYR A 9 -2.80 -20.33 8.25
C TYR A 9 -1.39 -20.28 7.71
N ILE A 10 -0.44 -20.05 8.61
CA ILE A 10 0.99 -20.09 8.32
C ILE A 10 1.66 -21.02 9.32
N MET A 11 2.69 -21.73 8.86
CA MET A 11 3.49 -22.55 9.77
C MET A 11 4.34 -21.64 10.66
N VAL A 12 4.12 -21.70 11.98
CA VAL A 12 4.96 -20.99 12.95
C VAL A 12 6.07 -21.93 13.41
N ARG A 13 7.32 -21.54 13.19
CA ARG A 13 8.51 -22.25 13.69
C ARG A 13 9.12 -21.45 14.83
N ARG A 14 9.38 -22.08 15.97
CA ARG A 14 9.92 -21.39 17.18
C ARG A 14 11.20 -20.58 16.90
N ASN A 15 12.06 -21.08 16.01
CA ASN A 15 13.37 -20.48 15.69
C ASN A 15 13.38 -19.66 14.39
N PHE A 16 12.26 -19.55 13.69
CA PHE A 16 12.20 -18.82 12.43
C PHE A 16 10.93 -17.99 12.37
N ARG A 17 11.09 -16.68 12.58
CA ARG A 17 10.01 -15.70 12.50
C ARG A 17 10.05 -15.01 11.16
N PHE A 18 8.87 -14.69 10.63
CA PHE A 18 8.80 -13.81 9.48
C PHE A 18 9.15 -12.39 9.92
N PRO A 19 10.12 -11.73 9.27
CA PRO A 19 10.58 -10.39 9.67
C PRO A 19 9.46 -9.36 9.78
N MET A 20 8.45 -9.44 8.91
CA MET A 20 7.27 -8.55 8.98
C MET A 20 6.54 -8.68 10.33
N PHE A 21 6.37 -9.89 10.88
CA PHE A 21 5.65 -10.06 12.15
C PHE A 21 6.40 -9.51 13.34
N GLU A 22 7.72 -9.49 13.30
CA GLU A 22 8.53 -8.87 14.35
C GLU A 22 8.35 -7.35 14.36
N VAL A 23 8.29 -6.72 13.19
CA VAL A 23 8.00 -5.28 13.07
C VAL A 23 6.64 -4.91 13.66
N PHE A 24 5.63 -5.78 13.50
CA PHE A 24 4.28 -5.59 14.04
C PHE A 24 4.04 -6.30 15.39
N ASP A 25 5.09 -6.41 16.20
CA ASP A 25 5.06 -6.88 17.59
C ASP A 25 4.36 -8.23 17.81
N ALA A 26 4.62 -9.18 16.92
CA ALA A 26 4.12 -10.53 17.10
C ALA A 26 4.72 -11.19 18.36
N PRO A 27 3.89 -11.91 19.14
CA PRO A 27 4.32 -12.45 20.42
C PRO A 27 5.43 -13.48 20.26
N ILE A 28 6.32 -13.51 21.26
CA ILE A 28 7.43 -14.45 21.32
C ILE A 28 6.91 -15.82 21.76
N THR A 29 7.14 -16.87 20.95
CA THR A 29 6.64 -18.24 21.23
C THR A 29 7.27 -18.96 22.42
N SER A 30 8.23 -18.32 23.12
CA SER A 30 8.92 -18.88 24.28
C SER A 30 8.44 -18.30 25.61
N VAL A 31 7.59 -17.28 25.60
CA VAL A 31 7.05 -16.64 26.80
C VAL A 31 5.53 -16.49 26.69
N SER A 32 4.85 -16.44 27.82
CA SER A 32 3.41 -16.12 27.84
C SER A 32 3.21 -14.65 27.49
N CYS A 33 2.27 -14.37 26.59
CA CYS A 33 1.87 -13.02 26.21
C CYS A 33 0.35 -12.92 26.42
N PRO A 34 -0.10 -12.44 27.60
CA PRO A 34 -1.52 -12.42 27.95
C PRO A 34 -2.30 -11.32 27.21
N GLN A 35 -1.61 -10.28 26.74
CA GLN A 35 -2.17 -9.16 26.01
C GLN A 35 -1.18 -8.70 24.94
N ARG A 36 -1.70 -8.29 23.79
CA ARG A 36 -0.91 -7.64 22.73
C ARG A 36 -0.67 -6.18 23.11
N ASP A 37 0.59 -5.75 23.06
CA ASP A 37 0.94 -4.34 23.24
C ASP A 37 0.42 -3.53 22.05
N VAL A 38 -0.17 -2.37 22.35
CA VAL A 38 -0.59 -1.40 21.32
C VAL A 38 0.58 -0.45 21.11
N THR A 39 1.21 -0.56 19.95
CA THR A 39 2.35 0.27 19.56
C THR A 39 2.03 0.96 18.25
N THR A 40 2.35 2.25 18.19
CA THR A 40 2.34 3.04 16.95
C THR A 40 3.74 3.63 16.80
N VAL A 41 4.71 2.79 16.46
CA VAL A 41 6.12 3.21 16.43
C VAL A 41 6.57 3.50 15.00
N ALA A 42 7.36 4.56 14.83
CA ALA A 42 7.88 4.99 13.52
C ALA A 42 8.52 3.86 12.66
N PRO A 43 9.22 2.85 13.22
CA PRO A 43 9.76 1.73 12.45
C PRO A 43 8.70 0.94 11.66
N GLN A 44 7.45 0.84 12.15
CA GLN A 44 6.37 0.11 11.48
C GLN A 44 5.91 0.81 10.19
N ALA A 45 5.72 2.12 10.24
CA ALA A 45 5.42 2.94 9.07
C ALA A 45 6.62 2.95 8.10
N LEU A 46 7.84 3.11 8.62
CA LEU A 46 9.03 3.15 7.78
C LEU A 46 9.27 1.81 7.05
N TRP A 47 9.00 0.68 7.71
CA TRP A 47 9.09 -0.63 7.08
C TRP A 47 8.13 -0.74 5.88
N THR A 48 6.88 -0.31 6.07
CA THR A 48 5.85 -0.36 5.04
C THR A 48 6.20 0.53 3.84
N LEU A 49 6.72 1.74 4.09
CA LEU A 49 7.17 2.67 3.05
C LEU A 49 8.36 2.13 2.23
N ASN A 50 9.29 1.40 2.88
CA ASN A 50 10.52 0.92 2.25
C ASN A 50 10.47 -0.54 1.79
N SER A 51 9.35 -1.25 2.01
CA SER A 51 9.23 -2.67 1.70
C SER A 51 8.96 -2.90 0.20
N PRO A 52 9.84 -3.61 -0.54
CA PRO A 52 9.59 -3.95 -1.95
C PRO A 52 8.35 -4.82 -2.15
N SER A 53 7.95 -5.56 -1.12
CA SER A 53 6.69 -6.29 -1.13
C SER A 53 5.53 -5.30 -1.08
N VAL A 54 5.43 -4.43 -0.07
CA VAL A 54 4.34 -3.45 0.02
C VAL A 54 4.23 -2.60 -1.26
N TYR A 55 5.36 -2.19 -1.83
CA TYR A 55 5.37 -1.45 -3.10
C TYR A 55 4.78 -2.26 -4.28
N ARG A 56 5.07 -3.57 -4.39
CA ARG A 56 4.41 -4.44 -5.39
C ARG A 56 2.91 -4.55 -5.14
N GLN A 57 2.49 -4.70 -3.89
CA GLN A 57 1.08 -4.70 -3.51
C GLN A 57 0.39 -3.36 -3.86
N ALA A 58 1.10 -2.23 -3.78
CA ALA A 58 0.59 -0.93 -4.21
C ALA A 58 0.43 -0.85 -5.73
N LYS A 59 1.36 -1.42 -6.51
CA LYS A 59 1.24 -1.57 -7.97
C LYS A 59 0.02 -2.38 -8.37
N HIS A 60 -0.19 -3.55 -7.76
CA HIS A 60 -1.35 -4.40 -8.03
C HIS A 60 -2.67 -3.70 -7.67
N LEU A 61 -2.70 -2.94 -6.56
CA LEU A 61 -3.87 -2.18 -6.17
C LEU A 61 -4.17 -1.06 -7.18
N ALA A 62 -3.15 -0.29 -7.57
CA ALA A 62 -3.29 0.72 -8.62
C ALA A 62 -3.83 0.10 -9.92
N ASN A 63 -3.31 -1.07 -10.33
CA ASN A 63 -3.77 -1.74 -11.55
C ASN A 63 -5.25 -2.13 -11.45
N ARG A 64 -5.66 -2.67 -10.30
CA ARG A 64 -7.07 -3.00 -10.02
C ARG A 64 -7.98 -1.76 -10.08
N LEU A 65 -7.51 -0.59 -9.64
CA LEU A 65 -8.28 0.66 -9.73
C LEU A 65 -8.48 1.10 -11.18
N VAL A 66 -7.43 1.01 -12.00
CA VAL A 66 -7.48 1.35 -13.44
C VAL A 66 -8.34 0.35 -14.22
N GLN A 67 -8.27 -0.94 -13.89
CA GLN A 67 -9.17 -1.95 -14.45
C GLN A 67 -10.65 -1.65 -14.17
N ALA A 68 -10.97 -1.16 -12.96
CA ALA A 68 -12.35 -0.85 -12.58
C ALA A 68 -12.86 0.46 -13.21
N SER A 69 -11.98 1.44 -13.44
CA SER A 69 -12.28 2.68 -14.15
C SER A 69 -11.04 3.17 -14.89
N PRO A 70 -11.01 3.26 -16.23
CA PRO A 70 -9.79 3.53 -16.96
C PRO A 70 -9.12 4.89 -16.68
N ASN A 71 -9.90 5.94 -16.36
CA ASN A 71 -9.33 7.28 -16.14
C ASN A 71 -10.24 8.21 -15.32
N ASP A 72 -10.72 7.77 -14.15
CA ASP A 72 -11.51 8.63 -13.26
C ASP A 72 -10.91 8.66 -11.84
N PRO A 73 -10.15 9.72 -11.48
CA PRO A 73 -9.56 9.84 -10.14
C PRO A 73 -10.59 9.88 -9.01
N ASN A 74 -11.80 10.40 -9.22
CA ASN A 74 -12.83 10.41 -8.18
C ASN A 74 -13.30 8.98 -7.87
N VAL A 75 -13.44 8.15 -8.90
CA VAL A 75 -13.80 6.73 -8.75
C VAL A 75 -12.64 5.95 -8.14
N TRP A 76 -11.40 6.22 -8.54
CA TRP A 76 -10.21 5.58 -7.96
C TRP A 76 -10.11 5.82 -6.47
N VAL A 77 -10.15 7.08 -6.04
CA VAL A 77 -10.03 7.45 -4.62
C VAL A 77 -11.16 6.84 -3.79
N LYS A 78 -12.42 6.88 -4.27
CA LYS A 78 -13.55 6.22 -3.59
C LYS A 78 -13.36 4.71 -3.46
N THR A 79 -12.84 4.07 -4.51
CA THR A 79 -12.64 2.62 -4.55
C THR A 79 -11.44 2.21 -3.69
N LEU A 80 -10.39 3.03 -3.67
CA LEU A 80 -9.19 2.86 -2.85
C LEU A 80 -9.59 2.78 -1.37
N TRP A 81 -10.29 3.79 -0.85
CA TRP A 81 -10.77 3.80 0.55
C TRP A 81 -11.64 2.60 0.89
N LYS A 82 -12.55 2.19 -0.01
CA LYS A 82 -13.39 1.01 0.21
C LYS A 82 -12.58 -0.29 0.29
N ILE A 83 -11.54 -0.43 -0.53
CA ILE A 83 -10.70 -1.64 -0.54
C ILE A 83 -9.77 -1.68 0.67
N THR A 84 -9.17 -0.54 1.04
CA THR A 84 -8.12 -0.49 2.07
C THR A 84 -8.67 -0.27 3.48
N LEU A 85 -9.60 0.67 3.65
CA LEU A 85 -10.12 1.10 4.95
C LEU A 85 -11.55 0.59 5.22
N ALA A 86 -12.15 -0.14 4.28
CA ALA A 86 -13.49 -0.71 4.40
C ALA A 86 -14.62 0.30 4.74
N ARG A 87 -14.41 1.59 4.45
CA ARG A 87 -15.41 2.66 4.64
C ARG A 87 -15.53 3.57 3.42
N THR A 88 -16.54 4.42 3.44
CA THR A 88 -16.69 5.49 2.45
C THR A 88 -15.73 6.62 2.75
N ILE A 89 -15.11 7.17 1.71
CA ILE A 89 -14.31 8.38 1.81
C ILE A 89 -15.21 9.61 2.05
N THR A 90 -14.77 10.51 2.92
CA THR A 90 -15.44 11.80 3.13
C THR A 90 -15.14 12.79 2.00
N ASP A 91 -15.89 13.89 1.92
CA ASP A 91 -15.65 14.91 0.90
C ASP A 91 -14.30 15.62 1.08
N GLN A 92 -13.89 15.85 2.32
CA GLN A 92 -12.60 16.46 2.66
C GLN A 92 -11.43 15.56 2.25
N GLU A 93 -11.43 14.30 2.70
CA GLU A 93 -10.38 13.33 2.35
C GLU A 93 -10.30 13.11 0.83
N ARG A 94 -11.44 13.17 0.13
CA ARG A 94 -11.45 13.08 -1.34
C ARG A 94 -10.70 14.24 -1.97
N ALA A 95 -10.94 15.47 -1.50
CA ALA A 95 -10.23 16.64 -2.00
C ALA A 95 -8.71 16.50 -1.76
N GLU A 96 -8.33 16.18 -0.52
CA GLU A 96 -6.92 16.00 -0.13
C GLU A 96 -6.22 14.89 -0.93
N ALA A 97 -6.91 13.77 -1.17
CA ALA A 97 -6.36 12.65 -1.95
C ALA A 97 -6.17 12.99 -3.44
N ILE A 98 -7.08 13.78 -4.02
CA ILE A 98 -6.96 14.24 -5.42
C ILE A 98 -5.81 15.25 -5.53
N ASP A 99 -5.71 16.18 -4.59
CA ASP A 99 -4.63 17.16 -4.56
C ASP A 99 -3.27 16.47 -4.42
N LEU A 100 -3.17 15.48 -3.52
CA LEU A 100 -1.99 14.66 -3.37
C LEU A 100 -1.64 13.89 -4.65
N LEU A 101 -2.64 13.29 -5.33
CA LEU A 101 -2.41 12.59 -6.59
C LEU A 101 -1.81 13.51 -7.66
N ASN A 102 -2.34 14.73 -7.77
CA ASN A 102 -1.84 15.72 -8.73
C ASN A 102 -0.43 16.20 -8.40
N ALA A 103 -0.12 16.37 -7.11
CA ALA A 103 1.23 16.71 -6.64
C ALA A 103 2.24 15.60 -6.95
N LEU A 104 1.88 14.33 -6.67
CA LEU A 104 2.71 13.16 -6.96
C LEU A 104 2.93 12.96 -8.47
N GLU A 105 1.92 13.22 -9.29
CA GLU A 105 2.05 13.18 -10.75
C GLU A 105 3.01 14.25 -11.26
N SER A 106 2.96 15.45 -10.67
CA SER A 106 3.84 16.56 -11.03
C SER A 106 5.30 16.27 -10.66
N ASP A 107 5.55 15.74 -9.46
CA ASP A 107 6.89 15.29 -9.02
C ASP A 107 7.45 14.17 -9.92
N ALA A 108 6.59 13.21 -10.28
CA ALA A 108 6.95 12.15 -11.23
C ALA A 108 7.23 12.68 -12.64
N ALA A 109 6.62 13.81 -13.04
CA ALA A 109 6.88 14.46 -14.32
C ALA A 109 8.25 15.14 -14.36
N GLU A 110 8.70 15.73 -13.25
CA GLU A 110 10.04 16.33 -13.13
C GLU A 110 11.14 15.26 -13.19
N ASN A 111 10.90 14.09 -12.59
CA ASN A 111 11.87 12.99 -12.49
C ASN A 111 11.54 11.79 -13.39
N LEU A 112 11.18 12.05 -14.65
CA LEU A 112 10.66 11.06 -15.60
C LEU A 112 11.52 9.82 -15.80
N GLU A 113 12.83 9.98 -15.97
CA GLU A 113 13.75 8.85 -16.22
C GLU A 113 13.86 7.93 -15.00
N GLN A 114 13.98 8.52 -13.80
CA GLN A 114 14.02 7.76 -12.56
C GLN A 114 12.68 7.09 -12.25
N THR A 115 11.58 7.75 -12.58
CA THR A 115 10.21 7.22 -12.45
C THR A 115 10.03 5.96 -13.30
N LYS A 116 10.42 5.99 -14.58
CA LYS A 116 10.36 4.81 -15.46
C LYS A 116 11.20 3.65 -14.89
N ALA A 117 12.38 3.95 -14.35
CA ALA A 117 13.26 2.94 -13.75
C ALA A 117 12.62 2.29 -12.50
N ASN A 118 11.99 3.08 -11.62
CA ASN A 118 11.38 2.62 -10.38
C ASN A 118 10.08 1.82 -10.59
N ILE A 119 9.28 2.24 -11.58
CA ILE A 119 8.07 1.53 -11.97
C ILE A 119 8.43 0.16 -12.58
N GLY A 120 9.53 0.06 -13.32
CA GLY A 120 9.92 -1.17 -13.99
C GLY A 120 8.85 -1.62 -14.98
N GLN A 121 8.56 -2.92 -15.05
CA GLN A 121 7.47 -3.44 -15.88
C GLN A 121 6.10 -3.08 -15.29
N LEU A 122 5.30 -2.36 -16.07
CA LEU A 122 3.90 -2.06 -15.79
C LEU A 122 3.02 -3.27 -16.08
N GLU A 123 1.98 -3.45 -15.27
CA GLU A 123 0.89 -4.37 -15.60
C GLU A 123 0.09 -3.85 -16.79
N THR A 124 -0.62 -4.74 -17.50
CA THR A 124 -1.19 -4.48 -18.83
C THR A 124 -2.13 -3.28 -18.86
N GLU A 125 -2.90 -3.05 -17.80
CA GLU A 125 -3.89 -1.99 -17.74
C GLU A 125 -3.32 -0.69 -17.19
N LEU A 126 -2.41 -0.76 -16.21
CA LEU A 126 -1.66 0.41 -15.74
C LEU A 126 -0.79 1.04 -16.84
N ALA A 127 -0.38 0.25 -17.83
CA ALA A 127 0.35 0.72 -19.02
C ALA A 127 -0.47 1.60 -19.96
N THR A 128 -1.80 1.67 -19.80
CA THR A 128 -2.67 2.56 -20.59
C THR A 128 -2.57 4.02 -20.15
N LEU A 129 -2.12 4.27 -18.92
CA LEU A 129 -1.93 5.61 -18.37
C LEU A 129 -0.56 6.18 -18.74
N THR A 130 -0.41 7.50 -18.62
CA THR A 130 0.90 8.13 -18.70
C THR A 130 1.80 7.61 -17.56
N PRO A 131 3.12 7.47 -17.77
CA PRO A 131 4.04 6.99 -16.73
C PRO A 131 3.97 7.78 -15.43
N GLN A 132 3.77 9.09 -15.51
CA GLN A 132 3.64 10.00 -14.37
C GLN A 132 2.36 9.71 -13.58
N ARG A 133 1.23 9.54 -14.27
CA ARG A 133 -0.05 9.23 -13.65
C ARG A 133 -0.04 7.86 -12.99
N ALA A 134 0.57 6.88 -13.66
CA ALA A 134 0.78 5.55 -13.10
C ALA A 134 1.65 5.61 -11.83
N ALA A 135 2.76 6.37 -11.85
CA ALA A 135 3.61 6.60 -10.68
C ALA A 135 2.81 7.21 -9.52
N GLY A 136 2.11 8.31 -9.79
CA GLY A 136 1.33 9.04 -8.80
C GLY A 136 0.26 8.15 -8.15
N LEU A 137 -0.41 7.32 -8.93
CA LEU A 137 -1.42 6.38 -8.41
C LEU A 137 -0.80 5.28 -7.55
N ILE A 138 0.36 4.73 -7.94
CA ILE A 138 1.10 3.75 -7.13
C ILE A 138 1.51 4.37 -5.79
N HIS A 139 2.06 5.59 -5.83
CA HIS A 139 2.48 6.31 -4.62
C HIS A 139 1.30 6.67 -3.73
N LEU A 140 0.14 7.05 -4.30
CA LEU A 140 -1.08 7.27 -3.54
C LEU A 140 -1.53 5.98 -2.82
N CYS A 141 -1.52 4.83 -3.51
CA CYS A 141 -1.84 3.55 -2.90
C CYS A 141 -0.87 3.20 -1.76
N LEU A 142 0.43 3.46 -1.94
CA LEU A 142 1.44 3.29 -0.91
C LEU A 142 1.18 4.20 0.29
N THR A 143 0.82 5.47 0.07
CA THR A 143 0.47 6.41 1.15
C THR A 143 -0.73 5.91 1.95
N VAL A 144 -1.77 5.41 1.29
CA VAL A 144 -2.95 4.85 1.97
C VAL A 144 -2.59 3.62 2.82
N TYR A 145 -1.67 2.77 2.37
CA TYR A 145 -1.15 1.67 3.21
C TYR A 145 -0.37 2.15 4.45
N ASN A 146 0.10 3.40 4.46
CA ASN A 146 0.84 3.98 5.58
C ASN A 146 -0.04 4.90 6.45
N LEU A 147 -1.34 4.98 6.19
CA LEU A 147 -2.26 5.63 7.11
C LEU A 147 -2.31 4.84 8.42
N ASN A 148 -2.40 5.55 9.54
CA ASN A 148 -2.54 4.92 10.85
C ASN A 148 -3.76 4.00 10.89
N GLU A 149 -4.88 4.43 10.33
CA GLU A 149 -6.13 3.64 10.24
C GLU A 149 -5.95 2.32 9.46
N PHE A 150 -5.02 2.27 8.50
CA PHE A 150 -4.72 1.02 7.79
C PHE A 150 -3.73 0.15 8.56
N SER A 151 -2.68 0.77 9.10
CA SER A 151 -1.57 0.07 9.76
C SER A 151 -1.95 -0.45 11.15
N PHE A 152 -2.85 0.25 11.83
CA PHE A 152 -3.28 -0.03 13.19
C PHE A 152 -4.80 -0.13 13.18
N VAL A 153 -5.28 -1.38 13.30
CA VAL A 153 -6.70 -1.65 13.52
C VAL A 153 -6.93 -1.52 15.02
N ASP A 154 -7.62 -0.46 15.44
CA ASP A 154 -8.14 -0.33 16.81
C ASP A 154 -9.20 -1.42 17.12
#